data_AF-A0A2V9Q636-F1
#
_entry.id   AF-A0A2V9Q636-F1
#
_cell.length_a   1.000
_cell.length_b   1.000
_cell.length_c   1.000
_cell.angle_alpha   90.00
_cell.angle_beta   90.00
_cell.angle_gamma   90.00
#
_symmetry.space_group_name_H-M   'P 1'
#
loop_
_entity.id
_entity.type
_entity.pdbx_description
1 polymer ?
#
loop_
_entity_poly.entity_id
_entity_poly.type
_entity_poly.pdbx_seq_one_letter_code
_entity_poly.pdbx_strand_id
1 'polypeptide(L)' 'MSRKRIFLIALVLIAFGIAYYFYGGSSTPNGQPSLVRFSSDDLTPLKSAFNDSASSIRVVVMLSPT' A
#
# COMPACT_ATOMS: atom_id res chain seq x y z
N MET A 1 4.00 -18.17 -35.51
CA MET A 1 4.73 -17.12 -34.76
C MET A 1 6.19 -17.52 -34.61
N SER A 2 7.15 -16.60 -34.76
CA SER A 2 8.55 -16.92 -34.49
C SER A 2 8.80 -17.01 -32.98
N ARG A 3 9.66 -17.94 -32.53
CA ARG A 3 10.00 -18.11 -31.10
C ARG A 3 10.43 -16.79 -30.44
N LYS A 4 11.11 -15.92 -31.20
CA LYS A 4 11.51 -14.57 -30.79
C LYS A 4 10.32 -13.68 -30.42
N ARG A 5 9.22 -13.72 -31.20
CA ARG A 5 8.00 -12.96 -30.90
C ARG A 5 7.32 -13.45 -29.63
N ILE A 6 7.33 -14.76 -29.38
CA ILE A 6 6.75 -15.37 -28.18
C ILE A 6 7.51 -14.90 -26.93
N PHE A 7 8.85 -14.92 -26.95
CA PHE A 7 9.67 -14.40 -25.86
C PHE A 7 9.42 -12.91 -25.57
N LEU A 8 9.29 -12.11 -26.63
CA LEU A 8 9.06 -10.67 -26.49
C LEU A 8 7.70 -10.37 -25.84
N ILE A 9 6.66 -11.10 -26.24
CA ILE A 9 5.31 -10.99 -25.64
C ILE A 9 5.34 -11.42 -24.17
N ALA A 10 6.00 -12.54 -23.86
CA ALA A 10 6.12 -13.02 -22.48
C ALA A 10 6.84 -11.99 -21.60
N LEU A 11 7.92 -11.38 -22.09
CA LEU A 11 8.67 -10.35 -21.38
C LEU A 11 7.80 -9.12 -21.09
N VAL A 12 7.00 -8.68 -22.06
CA VAL A 12 6.08 -7.55 -21.88
C VAL A 12 5.01 -7.86 -20.83
N LEU A 13 4.41 -9.05 -20.86
CA LEU A 13 3.41 -9.47 -19.87
C LEU A 13 3.99 -9.52 -18.46
N ILE A 14 5.21 -10.04 -18.30
CA ILE A 14 5.90 -10.09 -17.02
C ILE A 14 6.16 -8.67 -16.50
N ALA A 15 6.70 -7.79 -17.35
CA ALA A 15 6.95 -6.40 -16.98
C ALA A 15 5.67 -5.68 -16.56
N PHE A 16 4.57 -5.90 -17.28
CA PHE A 16 3.27 -5.32 -16.97
C PHE A 16 2.70 -5.88 -15.65
N GLY A 17 2.85 -7.18 -15.40
CA GLY A 17 2.45 -7.80 -14.13
C GLY A 17 3.21 -7.26 -12.93
N ILE A 18 4.52 -7.04 -13.08
CA ILE A 18 5.35 -6.40 -12.04
C ILE A 18 4.87 -4.98 -11.78
N ALA A 19 4.69 -4.18 -12.83
CA ALA A 19 4.20 -2.82 -12.69
C ALA A 19 2.82 -2.78 -12.01
N TYR A 20 1.89 -3.65 -12.43
CA TYR A 20 0.57 -3.75 -11.81
C TYR A 20 0.65 -4.16 -10.33
N TYR A 21 1.53 -5.09 -9.98
CA TYR A 21 1.71 -5.52 -8.58
C TYR A 21 2.19 -4.38 -7.68
N PHE A 22 3.10 -3.53 -8.16
CA PHE A 22 3.64 -2.42 -7.36
C PHE A 22 2.77 -1.16 -7.38
N TYR A 23 2.03 -0.91 -8.47
CA TYR A 23 1.31 0.35 -8.68
C TYR A 23 -0.22 0.21 -8.79
N GLY A 24 -0.77 -1.01 -8.78
CA GLY A 24 -2.20 -1.28 -8.97
C GLY A 24 -3.13 -0.80 -7.84
N GLY A 25 -2.57 -0.25 -6.77
CA GLY A 25 -3.32 0.19 -5.59
C GLY A 25 -3.83 -0.99 -4.74
N SER A 26 -4.26 -0.69 -3.51
CA SER A 26 -4.96 -1.67 -2.67
C SER A 26 -6.47 -1.54 -2.89
N SER A 27 -7.19 -2.65 -3.03
CA SER A 27 -8.65 -2.66 -2.99
C SER A 27 -9.13 -2.04 -1.68
N THR A 28 -9.65 -0.82 -1.76
CA THR A 28 -10.39 -0.19 -0.66
C THR A 28 -11.84 -0.08 -1.11
N PRO A 29 -12.82 -0.25 -0.20
CA PRO A 29 -14.22 -0.04 -0.53
C PRO A 29 -14.45 1.35 -1.14
N ASN A 30 -15.41 1.46 -2.07
CA ASN A 30 -15.72 2.72 -2.73
C ASN A 30 -16.00 3.83 -1.71
N GLY A 31 -15.30 4.95 -1.83
CA GLY A 31 -15.42 6.10 -0.92
C GLY A 31 -14.48 6.08 0.28
N GLN A 32 -13.70 5.01 0.47
CA GLN A 32 -12.65 4.96 1.49
C GLN A 32 -11.29 5.35 0.87
N PRO A 33 -10.52 6.28 1.46
CA PRO A 33 -9.16 6.53 1.03
C PRO A 33 -8.30 5.28 1.24
N SER A 34 -7.30 5.08 0.36
CA SER A 34 -6.37 3.96 0.49
C SER A 34 -5.78 3.90 1.90
N LEU A 35 -5.82 2.72 2.53
CA LEU A 35 -5.17 2.53 3.83
C LEU A 35 -3.66 2.80 3.66
N VAL A 36 -3.14 3.73 4.46
CA VAL A 36 -1.71 3.99 4.50
C VAL A 36 -1.03 2.78 5.10
N ARG A 37 -0.02 2.24 4.40
CA ARG A 37 0.81 1.16 4.96
C ARG A 37 1.58 1.71 6.14
N PHE A 38 1.30 1.16 7.31
CA PHE A 38 2.01 1.49 8.53
C PHE A 38 3.37 0.77 8.54
N SER A 39 4.46 1.52 8.72
CA SER A 39 5.84 1.01 8.81
C SER A 39 6.46 1.32 10.18
N SER A 40 7.65 0.79 10.44
CA SER A 40 8.40 1.09 11.67
C SER A 40 8.73 2.57 11.81
N ASP A 41 8.92 3.27 10.69
CA ASP A 41 9.31 4.68 10.68
C ASP A 41 8.16 5.59 11.14
N ASP A 42 6.92 5.11 11.02
CA ASP A 42 5.71 5.83 11.42
C ASP A 42 5.45 5.77 12.94
N LEU A 43 6.16 4.91 13.67
CA LEU A 43 6.00 4.76 15.13
C LEU A 43 6.47 6.00 15.90
N THR A 44 7.54 6.65 15.44
CA THR A 44 8.10 7.83 16.12
C THR A 44 7.14 9.03 16.02
N PRO A 45 6.63 9.40 14.83
CA PRO A 45 5.59 10.42 14.70
C PRO A 45 4.32 10.08 15.49
N LEU A 46 3.86 8.82 15.44
CA LEU A 46 2.66 8.39 16.18
C LEU A 46 2.84 8.59 17.69
N LYS A 47 3.99 8.18 18.23
CA LYS A 47 4.31 8.35 19.66
C LYS A 47 4.34 9.83 20.06
N SER A 48 4.93 10.69 19.23
CA SER A 48 4.95 12.13 19.49
C SER A 48 3.54 12.70 19.55
N ALA A 49 2.74 12.48 18.50
CA ALA A 49 1.37 13.00 18.41
C ALA A 49 0.47 12.47 19.54
N PHE A 50 0.64 11.20 19.91
CA PHE A 50 -0.07 10.61 21.04
C PHE A 50 0.33 11.28 22.36
N ASN A 51 1.61 11.59 22.58
CA ASN A 51 2.07 12.18 23.83
C ASN A 51 1.75 13.67 23.95
N ASP A 52 1.71 14.41 22.84
CA ASP A 52 1.37 15.84 22.82
C ASP A 52 -0.08 16.10 23.27
N SER A 53 -0.99 15.14 23.02
CA SER A 53 -2.41 15.23 23.39
C SER A 53 -2.67 14.81 24.85
N ALA A 54 -1.77 15.16 25.78
CA ALA A 54 -1.74 14.62 27.13
C ALA A 54 -3.04 14.85 27.94
N SER A 55 -3.73 15.96 27.66
CA SER A 55 -4.91 16.44 28.38
C SER A 55 -6.25 15.95 27.82
N SER A 56 -6.27 15.16 26.75
CA SER A 56 -7.49 14.65 26.11
C SER A 56 -7.55 13.12 26.07
N ILE A 57 -8.77 12.59 25.86
CA ILE A 57 -8.97 11.17 25.56
C ILE A 57 -8.27 10.84 24.23
N ARG A 58 -7.51 9.74 24.21
CA ARG A 58 -6.72 9.30 23.06
C ARG A 58 -7.21 7.95 22.57
N VAL A 59 -7.53 7.84 21.29
CA VAL A 59 -7.99 6.61 20.65
C VAL A 59 -7.05 6.29 19.50
N VAL A 60 -6.52 5.07 19.48
CA VAL A 60 -5.71 4.53 18.37
C VAL A 60 -6.55 3.48 17.66
N VAL A 61 -6.81 3.68 16.37
CA VAL A 61 -7.56 2.73 15.54
C VAL A 61 -6.60 2.08 14.56
N MET A 62 -6.50 0.76 14.64
CA MET A 62 -5.76 -0.05 13.67
C MET A 62 -6.75 -0.77 12.76
N LEU A 63 -6.64 -0.54 11.46
CA LEU A 63 -7.51 -1.12 10.45
C LEU A 63 -6.73 -2.20 9.69
N SER A 64 -7.31 -3.40 9.55
CA SER A 64 -6.78 -4.42 8.64
C SER A 64 -7.54 -4.37 7.31
N PRO A 65 -6.87 -4.52 6.15
CA PRO A 65 -7.57 -4.78 4.89
C PRO A 65 -8.40 -6.06 5.01
N THR A 66 -9.68 -6.01 4.61
CA THR A 66 -10.60 -7.16 4.52
C THR A 66 -10.65 -7.69 3.10
#